data_AF-A0A5K7TST7-F1
#
_entry.id   AF-A0A5K7TST7-F1
#
_cell.length_a   1.000
_cell.length_b   1.000
_cell.length_c   1.000
_cell.angle_alpha   90.00
_cell.angle_beta   90.00
_cell.angle_gamma   90.00
#
_symmetry.space_group_name_H-M   'P 1'
#
loop_
_entity.id
_entity.type
_entity.pdbx_description
1 polymer ?
#
loop_
_entity_poly.entity_id
_entity_poly.type
_entity_poly.pdbx_seq_one_letter_code
_entity_poly.pdbx_strand_id
1 'polypeptide(L)'
;MSEFQIPLRQIMLLQSTLDKGGSAICKLLRPEVSVDAQLEIENDATHHRIKVTIGPLLSSLSLPRGLSTKCQSLRDFLQNLANGRSDSGAQSEEALALMEAQVSVEEVLQTGQTAYVIATVNRELPLGAVVTNDQGDVCVAVTGTCKEHLAAAVRAKLQPGPEGLGKCA
;
A
#
# COMPACT_ATOMS: atom_id res chain seq x y z
N MET A 1 18.47 22.16 -15.27
CA MET A 1 17.20 21.70 -15.87
C MET A 1 16.07 22.36 -15.10
N SER A 2 15.06 22.88 -15.79
CA SER A 2 13.90 23.51 -15.17
C SER A 2 13.04 22.45 -14.46
N GLU A 3 12.55 22.75 -13.25
CA GLU A 3 11.70 21.83 -12.50
C GLU A 3 10.27 21.80 -13.05
N PHE A 4 9.62 20.64 -12.95
CA PHE A 4 8.18 20.54 -13.20
C PHE A 4 7.38 21.33 -12.15
N GLN A 5 6.44 22.13 -12.63
CA GLN A 5 5.52 22.93 -11.83
C GLN A 5 4.07 22.56 -12.13
N ILE A 6 3.22 22.66 -11.11
CA ILE A 6 1.78 22.41 -11.21
C ILE A 6 1.06 23.75 -11.28
N PRO A 7 0.37 24.08 -12.39
CA PRO A 7 -0.41 25.31 -12.49
C PRO A 7 -1.50 25.39 -11.43
N LEU A 8 -1.87 26.60 -11.00
CA LEU A 8 -2.90 26.81 -9.97
C LEU A 8 -4.23 26.09 -10.28
N ARG A 9 -4.64 26.09 -11.56
CA ARG A 9 -5.84 25.36 -12.00
C ARG A 9 -5.78 23.87 -11.68
N GLN A 10 -4.61 23.26 -11.83
CA GLN A 10 -4.38 21.85 -11.52
C GLN A 10 -4.33 21.62 -10.00
N ILE A 11 -3.82 22.57 -9.22
CA ILE A 11 -3.88 22.51 -7.75
C ILE A 11 -5.34 22.46 -7.25
N MET A 12 -6.22 23.28 -7.83
CA MET A 12 -7.65 23.26 -7.49
C MET A 12 -8.34 21.94 -7.88
N LEU A 13 -7.94 21.34 -9.00
CA LEU A 13 -8.39 20.00 -9.39
C LEU A 13 -7.97 18.96 -8.34
N LEU A 14 -6.67 18.93 -7.99
CA LEU A 14 -6.13 18.01 -7.00
C LEU A 14 -6.84 18.11 -5.65
N GLN A 15 -7.11 19.34 -5.20
CA GLN A 15 -7.85 19.57 -3.96
C GLN A 15 -9.27 18.97 -4.03
N SER A 16 -10.00 19.23 -5.12
CA SER A 16 -11.35 18.70 -5.28
C SER A 16 -11.38 17.17 -5.36
N THR A 17 -10.41 16.57 -6.08
CA THR A 17 -10.29 15.10 -6.20
C THR A 17 -9.87 14.46 -4.88
N LEU A 18 -8.99 15.08 -4.09
CA LEU A 18 -8.65 14.59 -2.75
C LEU A 18 -9.89 14.50 -1.86
N ASP A 19 -10.71 15.55 -1.84
CA ASP A 19 -11.88 15.60 -0.96
C ASP A 19 -12.96 14.58 -1.35
N LYS A 20 -13.22 14.43 -2.66
CA LYS A 20 -14.28 13.57 -3.21
C LYS A 20 -13.83 12.12 -3.44
N GLY A 21 -12.55 11.88 -3.65
CA GLY A 21 -12.03 10.64 -4.20
C GLY A 21 -12.26 10.55 -5.72
N GLY A 22 -11.84 9.42 -6.30
CA GLY A 22 -11.97 9.12 -7.73
C GLY A 22 -10.70 9.41 -8.53
N SER A 23 -10.84 9.47 -9.86
CA SER A 23 -9.71 9.60 -10.78
C SER A 23 -9.58 11.01 -11.35
N ALA A 24 -8.35 11.47 -11.57
CA ALA A 24 -8.07 12.75 -12.22
C ALA A 24 -6.77 12.71 -13.02
N ILE A 25 -6.64 13.62 -13.99
CA ILE A 25 -5.39 13.83 -14.72
C ILE A 25 -4.85 15.21 -14.37
N CYS A 26 -3.67 15.24 -13.73
CA CYS A 26 -2.96 16.45 -13.38
C CYS A 26 -1.81 16.68 -14.35
N LYS A 27 -1.86 17.77 -15.13
CA LYS A 27 -0.77 18.15 -16.04
C LYS A 27 0.31 18.94 -15.30
N LEU A 28 1.55 18.45 -15.35
CA LEU A 28 2.75 19.13 -14.87
C LEU A 28 3.51 19.75 -16.05
N LEU A 29 4.05 20.95 -15.84
CA LEU A 29 4.70 21.73 -16.89
C LEU A 29 6.15 22.07 -16.50
N ARG A 30 7.07 21.94 -17.45
CA ARG A 30 8.33 22.70 -17.47
C ARG A 30 8.46 23.37 -18.84
N PRO A 31 9.33 24.37 -19.03
CA PRO A 31 9.42 25.14 -20.27
C PRO A 31 9.55 24.28 -21.54
N GLU A 32 10.20 23.12 -21.44
CA GLU A 32 10.53 22.28 -22.57
C GLU A 32 9.55 21.11 -22.79
N VAL A 33 8.74 20.73 -21.78
CA VAL A 33 7.83 19.58 -21.88
C VAL A 33 6.70 19.64 -20.86
N SER A 34 5.56 19.02 -21.18
CA SER A 34 4.50 18.72 -20.23
C SER A 34 4.37 17.21 -20.02
N VAL A 35 4.05 16.79 -18.80
CA VAL A 35 3.73 15.40 -18.48
C VAL A 35 2.36 15.34 -17.81
N ASP A 36 1.63 14.27 -18.08
CA ASP A 36 0.33 14.01 -17.47
C ASP A 36 0.52 12.98 -16.35
N ALA A 37 0.10 13.34 -15.14
CA ALA A 37 0.00 12.44 -14.01
C ALA A 37 -1.45 11.95 -13.90
N GLN A 38 -1.65 10.65 -14.02
CA GLN A 38 -2.94 10.00 -13.74
C GLN A 38 -3.00 9.72 -12.25
N LEU A 39 -4.07 10.17 -11.59
CA LEU A 39 -4.31 9.97 -10.18
C LEU A 39 -5.54 9.10 -9.99
N GLU A 40 -5.46 8.17 -9.04
CA GLU A 40 -6.60 7.44 -8.48
C GLU A 40 -6.59 7.64 -6.97
N ILE A 41 -7.69 8.15 -6.42
CA ILE A 41 -7.80 8.46 -5.00
C ILE A 41 -8.93 7.64 -4.39
N GLU A 42 -8.57 6.75 -3.48
CA GLU A 42 -9.50 6.00 -2.64
C GLU A 42 -9.50 6.58 -1.24
N ASN A 43 -10.66 7.00 -0.76
CA ASN A 43 -10.82 7.59 0.56
C ASN A 43 -11.40 6.58 1.53
N ASP A 44 -10.75 6.40 2.67
CA ASP A 44 -11.33 5.71 3.83
C ASP A 44 -11.65 6.71 4.96
N ALA A 45 -12.09 6.19 6.11
CA ALA A 45 -12.47 7.01 7.26
C ALA A 45 -11.30 7.85 7.83
N THR A 46 -10.06 7.41 7.60
CA THR A 46 -8.84 7.91 8.25
C THR A 46 -7.81 8.46 7.26
N HIS A 47 -7.74 7.93 6.04
CA HIS A 47 -6.70 8.22 5.05
C HIS A 47 -7.25 8.40 3.63
N HIS A 48 -6.49 9.17 2.85
CA HIS A 48 -6.53 9.23 1.39
C HIS A 48 -5.45 8.28 0.86
N ARG A 49 -5.83 7.20 0.18
CA ARG A 49 -4.92 6.33 -0.57
C ARG A 49 -4.86 6.84 -2.01
N ILE A 50 -3.68 7.28 -2.46
CA ILE A 50 -3.49 7.94 -3.75
C ILE A 50 -2.53 7.09 -4.57
N LYS A 51 -2.94 6.64 -5.74
CA LYS A 51 -2.07 6.04 -6.76
C LYS A 51 -1.80 7.07 -7.85
N VAL A 52 -0.57 7.13 -8.33
CA VAL A 52 -0.13 8.07 -9.34
C VAL A 52 0.67 7.34 -10.42
N THR A 53 0.30 7.57 -11.66
CA THR A 53 1.03 7.08 -12.84
C THR A 53 1.52 8.26 -13.69
N ILE A 54 2.84 8.34 -13.93
CA ILE A 54 3.47 9.34 -14.82
C ILE A 54 4.33 8.59 -15.85
N GLY A 55 3.79 8.40 -17.06
CA GLY A 55 4.46 7.57 -18.07
C GLY A 55 4.67 6.14 -17.55
N PRO A 56 5.91 5.63 -17.48
CA PRO A 56 6.20 4.30 -16.93
C PRO A 56 6.30 4.27 -15.40
N LEU A 57 6.27 5.43 -14.72
CA LEU A 57 6.40 5.50 -13.27
C LEU A 57 5.05 5.28 -12.62
N LEU A 58 4.96 4.27 -11.75
CA LEU A 58 3.84 4.03 -10.86
C LEU A 58 4.30 4.28 -9.42
N SER A 59 3.52 5.07 -8.67
CA SER A 59 3.83 5.38 -7.28
C SER A 59 2.56 5.63 -6.48
N SER A 60 2.70 5.71 -5.16
CA SER A 60 1.56 5.84 -4.25
C SER A 60 1.90 6.70 -3.05
N LEU A 61 0.87 7.35 -2.52
CA LEU A 61 0.94 8.25 -1.38
C LEU A 61 -0.27 8.01 -0.47
N SER A 62 -0.03 7.88 0.84
CA SER A 62 -1.08 7.86 1.85
C SER A 62 -1.05 9.14 2.67
N LEU A 63 -2.19 9.83 2.81
CA LEU A 63 -2.31 11.06 3.59
C LEU A 63 -3.46 10.97 4.58
N PRO A 64 -3.30 11.36 5.86
CA PRO A 64 -4.42 11.44 6.79
C PRO A 64 -5.52 12.39 6.28
N ARG A 65 -6.80 12.01 6.46
CA ARG A 65 -7.96 12.80 6.02
C ARG A 65 -7.99 14.20 6.63
N GLY A 66 -7.56 14.31 7.89
CA GLY A 66 -7.49 15.57 8.65
C GLY A 66 -6.22 16.39 8.42
N LEU A 67 -5.30 15.94 7.56
CA LEU A 67 -4.05 16.67 7.32
C LEU A 67 -4.32 18.00 6.61
N SER A 68 -4.05 19.12 7.28
CA SER A 68 -4.28 20.47 6.75
C SER A 68 -3.41 20.78 5.52
N THR A 69 -2.23 20.16 5.43
CA THR A 69 -1.28 20.32 4.32
C THR A 69 -1.46 19.29 3.20
N LYS A 70 -2.52 18.46 3.22
CA LYS A 70 -2.69 17.34 2.26
C LYS A 70 -2.54 17.73 0.78
N CYS A 71 -3.07 18.88 0.38
CA CYS A 71 -2.95 19.36 -1.00
C CYS A 71 -1.51 19.77 -1.34
N GLN A 72 -0.80 20.40 -0.40
CA GLN A 72 0.62 20.71 -0.53
C GLN A 72 1.46 19.44 -0.59
N SER A 73 1.23 18.47 0.29
CA SER A 73 1.93 17.18 0.28
C SER A 73 1.74 16.43 -1.03
N LEU A 74 0.53 16.40 -1.58
CA LEU A 74 0.27 15.79 -2.88
C LEU A 74 0.99 16.53 -4.03
N ARG A 75 0.95 17.87 -4.02
CA ARG A 75 1.65 18.69 -5.03
C ARG A 75 3.16 18.40 -5.00
N ASP A 76 3.76 18.46 -3.82
CA ASP A 76 5.21 18.27 -3.63
C ASP A 76 5.62 16.84 -4.04
N PHE A 77 4.80 15.84 -3.72
CA PHE A 77 4.97 14.45 -4.17
C PHE A 77 4.96 14.34 -5.70
N LEU A 78 3.97 14.91 -6.38
CA LEU A 78 3.85 14.88 -7.84
C LEU A 78 5.04 15.58 -8.53
N GLN A 79 5.48 16.72 -7.98
CA GLN A 79 6.64 17.44 -8.51
C GLN A 79 7.93 16.66 -8.29
N ASN A 80 8.12 16.06 -7.13
CA ASN A 80 9.29 15.23 -6.83
C ASN A 80 9.35 14.01 -7.77
N LEU A 81 8.22 13.31 -7.94
CA LEU A 81 8.10 12.17 -8.85
C LEU A 81 8.42 12.56 -10.30
N ALA A 82 7.84 13.65 -10.80
CA ALA A 82 8.08 14.12 -12.17
C ALA A 82 9.53 14.62 -12.40
N ASN A 83 10.20 15.13 -11.35
CA ASN A 83 11.59 15.55 -11.40
C ASN A 83 12.59 14.41 -11.10
N GLY A 84 12.12 13.17 -10.93
CA GLY A 84 12.97 12.01 -10.62
C GLY A 84 13.63 12.09 -9.23
N ARG A 85 13.10 12.93 -8.34
CA ARG A 85 13.52 13.03 -6.94
C ARG A 85 12.70 12.04 -6.14
N SER A 86 13.18 10.80 -6.11
CA SER A 86 12.60 9.75 -5.27
C SER A 86 12.95 10.02 -3.80
N ASP A 87 12.29 10.99 -3.18
CA ASP A 87 12.48 11.23 -1.74
C ASP A 87 11.69 10.19 -0.96
N SER A 88 12.31 9.67 0.10
CA SER A 88 11.99 8.48 0.89
C SER A 88 10.70 8.57 1.72
N GLY A 89 9.66 9.27 1.23
CA GLY A 89 8.31 9.30 1.78
C GLY A 89 7.28 8.55 0.92
N ALA A 90 7.67 8.06 -0.26
CA ALA A 90 6.87 7.14 -1.05
C ALA A 90 6.96 5.74 -0.43
N GLN A 91 5.91 5.29 0.24
CA GLN A 91 5.77 3.84 0.43
C GLN A 91 5.63 3.24 -0.97
N SER A 92 6.62 2.45 -1.38
CA SER A 92 6.54 1.68 -2.62
C SER A 92 5.25 0.87 -2.62
N GLU A 93 4.73 0.54 -3.82
CA GLU A 93 3.57 -0.34 -3.95
C GLU A 93 3.76 -1.64 -3.17
N GLU A 94 5.00 -2.15 -3.13
CA GLU A 94 5.41 -3.28 -2.31
C GLU A 94 5.28 -3.00 -0.81
N ALA A 95 5.75 -1.85 -0.31
CA ALA A 95 5.61 -1.48 1.11
C ALA A 95 4.14 -1.31 1.52
N LEU A 96 3.30 -0.72 0.66
CA LEU A 96 1.85 -0.66 0.89
C LEU A 96 1.23 -2.05 0.92
N ALA A 97 1.55 -2.90 -0.05
CA ALA A 97 1.05 -4.27 -0.11
C ALA A 97 1.42 -5.08 1.14
N LEU A 98 2.63 -4.90 1.67
CA LEU A 98 3.08 -5.55 2.90
C LEU A 98 2.31 -5.05 4.13
N MET A 99 2.09 -3.74 4.26
CA MET A 99 1.30 -3.20 5.38
C MET A 99 -0.16 -3.66 5.32
N GLU A 100 -0.79 -3.64 4.15
CA GLU A 100 -2.17 -4.10 4.01
C GLU A 100 -2.29 -5.61 4.28
N ALA A 101 -1.30 -6.39 3.86
CA ALA A 101 -1.24 -7.81 4.15
C ALA A 101 -1.00 -8.09 5.64
N GLN A 102 -0.13 -7.30 6.31
CA GLN A 102 0.08 -7.38 7.75
C GLN A 102 -1.22 -7.16 8.52
N VAL A 103 -1.96 -6.07 8.23
CA VAL A 103 -3.25 -5.79 8.87
C VAL A 103 -4.24 -6.94 8.63
N SER A 104 -4.34 -7.44 7.39
CA SER A 104 -5.27 -8.52 7.05
C SER A 104 -4.93 -9.85 7.75
N VAL A 105 -3.65 -10.14 7.97
CA VAL A 105 -3.21 -11.33 8.71
C VAL A 105 -3.47 -11.17 10.21
N GLU A 106 -3.23 -9.99 10.78
CA GLU A 106 -3.48 -9.72 12.21
C GLU A 106 -4.95 -9.92 12.60
N GLU A 107 -5.89 -9.61 11.71
CA GLU A 107 -7.34 -9.84 11.91
C GLU A 107 -7.72 -11.33 12.09
N VAL A 108 -6.85 -12.26 11.69
CA VAL A 108 -7.14 -13.71 11.75
C VAL A 108 -6.36 -14.44 12.84
N LEU A 109 -5.51 -13.74 13.58
CA LEU A 109 -4.72 -14.31 14.66
C LEU A 109 -5.55 -14.58 15.92
N GLN A 110 -5.13 -15.57 16.69
CA GLN A 110 -5.65 -15.84 18.02
C GLN A 110 -4.84 -15.08 19.08
N THR A 111 -5.41 -14.90 20.28
CA THR A 111 -4.71 -14.25 21.40
C THR A 111 -3.37 -14.93 21.69
N GLY A 112 -2.30 -14.14 21.82
CA GLY A 112 -0.94 -14.64 22.09
C GLY A 112 -0.15 -15.01 20.85
N GLN A 113 -0.70 -14.81 19.64
CA GLN A 113 0.03 -15.00 18.39
C GLN A 113 0.56 -13.68 17.84
N THR A 114 1.72 -13.74 17.18
CA THR A 114 2.32 -12.60 16.46
C THR A 114 2.59 -13.02 15.03
N ALA A 115 2.24 -12.18 14.05
CA ALA A 115 2.54 -12.42 12.64
C ALA A 115 3.59 -11.45 12.09
N TYR A 116 4.40 -11.95 11.18
CA TYR A 116 5.37 -11.19 10.40
C TYR A 116 5.11 -11.42 8.93
N VAL A 117 4.76 -10.36 8.21
CA VAL A 117 4.57 -10.39 6.76
C VAL A 117 5.81 -9.86 6.04
N ILE A 118 6.24 -10.59 5.01
CA ILE A 118 7.43 -10.29 4.21
C ILE A 118 7.11 -10.37 2.72
N ALA A 119 7.90 -9.67 1.90
CA ALA A 119 7.93 -9.89 0.47
C ALA A 119 8.75 -11.16 0.16
N THR A 120 8.35 -11.89 -0.87
CA THR A 120 9.06 -13.08 -1.32
C THR A 120 9.71 -12.83 -2.69
N VAL A 121 10.69 -13.66 -3.02
CA VAL A 121 11.32 -13.66 -4.36
C VAL A 121 10.44 -14.34 -5.42
N ASN A 122 9.34 -15.01 -5.01
CA ASN A 122 8.44 -15.69 -5.93
C ASN A 122 7.36 -14.71 -6.43
N ARG A 123 7.39 -14.37 -7.71
CA ARG A 123 6.43 -13.45 -8.32
C ARG A 123 4.99 -13.96 -8.37
N GLU A 124 4.78 -15.28 -8.34
CA GLU A 124 3.44 -15.86 -8.29
C GLU A 124 2.86 -15.82 -6.88
N LEU A 125 3.71 -15.78 -5.85
CA LEU A 125 3.33 -15.75 -4.44
C LEU A 125 4.15 -14.66 -3.71
N PRO A 126 3.94 -13.38 -4.06
CA PRO A 126 4.83 -12.30 -3.67
C PRO A 126 4.80 -11.98 -2.17
N LEU A 127 3.82 -12.50 -1.42
CA LEU A 127 3.68 -12.25 0.00
C LEU A 127 3.91 -13.53 0.81
N GLY A 128 4.62 -13.41 1.93
CA GLY A 128 4.83 -14.46 2.92
C GLY A 128 4.38 -14.02 4.30
N ALA A 129 3.84 -14.93 5.10
CA ALA A 129 3.49 -14.71 6.49
C ALA A 129 4.05 -15.82 7.37
N VAL A 130 4.67 -15.44 8.49
CA VAL A 130 5.09 -16.34 9.56
C VAL A 130 4.36 -15.94 10.83
N VAL A 131 3.70 -16.89 11.49
CA VAL A 131 3.00 -16.68 12.75
C VAL A 131 3.72 -17.45 13.86
N THR A 132 3.99 -16.78 14.97
CA THR A 132 4.59 -17.38 16.17
C THR A 132 3.63 -17.33 17.36
N ASN A 133 3.79 -18.23 18.33
CA ASN A 133 3.18 -18.11 19.65
C ASN A 133 3.95 -17.11 20.54
N ASP A 134 3.53 -16.98 21.80
CA ASP A 134 4.12 -16.14 22.84
C ASP A 134 5.51 -16.60 23.30
N GLN A 135 5.86 -17.87 23.04
CA GLN A 135 7.20 -18.43 23.26
C GLN A 135 8.14 -18.24 22.06
N GLY A 136 7.63 -17.75 20.93
CA GLY A 136 8.38 -17.58 19.69
C GLY A 136 8.42 -18.82 18.78
N ASP A 137 7.67 -19.88 19.09
CA ASP A 137 7.58 -21.05 18.22
C ASP A 137 6.72 -20.76 16.99
N VAL A 138 7.22 -21.16 15.82
CA VAL A 138 6.49 -21.00 14.56
C VAL A 138 5.27 -21.93 14.53
N CYS A 139 4.09 -21.33 14.49
CA CYS A 139 2.82 -22.02 14.38
C CYS A 139 2.41 -22.19 12.91
N VAL A 140 2.67 -21.18 12.07
CA VAL A 140 2.27 -21.16 10.67
C VAL A 140 3.33 -20.46 9.83
N ALA A 141 3.60 -21.00 8.65
CA ALA A 141 4.32 -20.32 7.58
C ALA A 141 3.58 -20.56 6.26
N VAL A 142 3.18 -19.49 5.58
CA VAL A 142 2.43 -19.55 4.31
C VAL A 142 2.87 -18.44 3.36
N THR A 143 2.58 -18.62 2.08
CA THR A 143 2.76 -17.61 1.03
C THR A 143 1.44 -17.39 0.29
N GLY A 144 1.24 -16.20 -0.27
CA GLY A 144 -0.02 -15.80 -0.91
C GLY A 144 0.19 -14.87 -2.10
N THR A 145 -0.81 -14.84 -2.97
CA THR A 145 -0.87 -14.00 -4.18
C THR A 145 -1.24 -12.55 -3.86
N CYS A 146 -2.02 -12.34 -2.80
CA CYS A 146 -2.52 -11.05 -2.31
C CYS A 146 -2.85 -11.14 -0.81
N LYS A 147 -3.22 -10.02 -0.19
CA LYS A 147 -3.53 -9.95 1.25
C LYS A 147 -4.66 -10.90 1.67
N GLU A 148 -5.73 -10.97 0.89
CA GLU A 148 -6.89 -11.83 1.18
C GLU A 148 -6.52 -13.31 1.12
N HIS A 149 -5.73 -13.70 0.10
CA HIS A 149 -5.25 -15.06 -0.05
C HIS A 149 -4.32 -15.44 1.10
N LEU A 150 -3.40 -14.55 1.48
CA LEU A 150 -2.47 -14.78 2.58
C LEU A 150 -3.20 -14.96 3.92
N ALA A 151 -4.15 -14.06 4.25
CA ALA A 151 -4.94 -14.14 5.46
C ALA A 151 -5.83 -15.41 5.49
N ALA A 152 -6.42 -15.79 4.36
CA ALA A 152 -7.18 -17.03 4.25
C ALA A 152 -6.30 -18.27 4.48
N ALA A 153 -5.08 -18.28 3.93
CA ALA A 153 -4.11 -19.37 4.12
C ALA A 153 -3.66 -19.48 5.59
N VAL A 154 -3.39 -18.34 6.26
CA VAL A 154 -3.08 -18.30 7.69
C VAL A 154 -4.25 -18.86 8.50
N ARG A 155 -5.47 -18.36 8.27
CA ARG A 155 -6.67 -18.82 8.98
C ARG A 155 -6.89 -20.32 8.82
N ALA A 156 -6.73 -20.86 7.61
CA ALA A 156 -6.90 -22.28 7.34
C ALA A 156 -5.87 -23.15 8.09
N LYS A 157 -4.63 -22.67 8.24
CA LYS A 157 -3.58 -23.37 8.98
C LYS A 157 -3.71 -23.24 10.51
N LEU A 158 -4.29 -22.14 10.99
CA LEU A 158 -4.56 -21.90 12.40
C LEU A 158 -5.81 -22.60 12.93
N GLN A 159 -6.76 -22.97 12.05
CA GLN A 159 -7.86 -23.82 12.49
C GLN A 159 -7.31 -25.18 12.89
N PRO A 160 -7.77 -25.76 14.02
CA PRO A 160 -7.46 -27.14 14.35
C PRO A 160 -8.00 -28.00 13.20
N GLY A 161 -7.10 -28.65 12.47
CA GLY A 161 -7.49 -29.73 11.57
C GLY A 161 -8.26 -30.79 12.38
N PRO A 162 -9.13 -31.57 11.73
CA PRO A 162 -9.74 -32.73 12.38
C PRO A 162 -8.67 -33.83 12.59
N GLU A 163 -7.76 -33.64 13.53
CA GLU A 163 -6.87 -34.69 14.05
C GLU A 163 -7.23 -34.99 15.50
N GLY A 164 -8.48 -35.45 15.64
CA GLY A 164 -8.91 -36.30 16.73
C GLY A 164 -9.22 -37.70 16.19
N LEU A 165 -8.20 -38.43 15.72
CA LEU A 165 -8.29 -39.88 15.53
C LEU A 165 -6.97 -40.55 15.91
N GLY A 166 -6.90 -40.96 17.18
CA GLY A 166 -6.33 -42.26 17.53
C GLY A 166 -4.86 -42.33 17.93
N LYS A 167 -4.61 -41.97 19.20
CA LYS A 167 -3.76 -42.66 20.21
C LYS A 167 -2.68 -43.66 19.75
N CYS A 168 -1.50 -43.47 20.34
CA CYS A 168 -0.47 -44.47 20.62
C CYS A 168 -1.01 -45.86 21.03
N ALA A 169 -0.46 -46.90 20.42
CA ALA A 169 0.03 -48.14 21.05
C ALA A 169 0.95 -48.86 20.06
#